data_AF-A0A1G1NWF3-F1
#
_entry.id   AF-A0A1G1NWF3-F1
#
_cell.length_a   1.000
_cell.length_b   1.000
_cell.length_c   1.000
_cell.angle_alpha   90.00
_cell.angle_beta   90.00
_cell.angle_gamma   90.00
#
_symmetry.space_group_name_H-M   'P 1'
#
loop_
_entity.id
_entity.type
_entity.pdbx_description
1 polymer ?
#
loop_
_entity_poly.entity_id
_entity_poly.type
_entity_poly.pdbx_seq_one_letter_code
_entity_poly.pdbx_strand_id
1 'polypeptide(L)'
;MISPRSPDTERYAEYQAAQARAWEARCTRCGACCGIAEGDPCEHLAVSPEGKYACRIYENRFGLHKTLSGRVFRCVPIRDILHQSWPGDECCGYKKKSPL
;
A
#
# COMPACT_ATOMS: atom_id res chain seq x y z
N MET A 1 -23.95 21.95 -19.21
CA MET A 1 -22.94 23.02 -19.36
C MET A 1 -21.77 22.65 -18.48
N ILE A 2 -20.65 22.19 -19.06
CA ILE A 2 -19.46 21.81 -18.28
C ILE A 2 -18.53 23.01 -18.36
N SER A 3 -18.41 23.77 -17.26
CA SER A 3 -17.44 24.85 -17.18
C SER A 3 -16.04 24.24 -17.31
N PRO A 4 -15.17 24.72 -18.23
CA PRO A 4 -13.83 24.17 -18.37
C PRO A 4 -13.10 24.33 -17.05
N ARG A 5 -12.49 23.24 -16.56
CA ARG A 5 -11.62 23.29 -15.39
C ARG A 5 -10.48 24.27 -15.69
N SER A 6 -10.11 25.09 -14.70
CA SER A 6 -8.97 26.00 -14.85
C SER A 6 -7.71 25.19 -15.23
N PRO A 7 -6.82 25.70 -16.09
CA PRO A 7 -5.56 25.05 -16.42
C PRO A 7 -4.70 24.73 -15.19
N ASP A 8 -4.86 25.48 -14.09
CA ASP A 8 -4.23 25.17 -12.80
C ASP A 8 -4.79 23.89 -12.15
N THR A 9 -6.09 23.64 -12.27
CA THR A 9 -6.74 22.44 -11.74
C THR A 9 -6.25 21.19 -12.46
N GLU A 10 -6.09 21.26 -13.79
CA GLU A 10 -5.59 20.14 -14.60
C GLU A 10 -4.13 19.83 -14.27
N ARG A 11 -3.26 20.85 -14.30
CA ARG A 11 -1.85 20.71 -13.91
C ARG A 11 -1.68 20.14 -12.50
N TYR A 12 -2.50 20.60 -11.55
CA TYR A 12 -2.47 20.10 -10.18
C TYR A 12 -2.92 18.64 -10.07
N ALA A 13 -3.92 18.22 -10.84
CA ALA A 13 -4.37 16.83 -10.89
C ALA A 13 -3.29 15.91 -11.49
N GLU A 14 -2.61 16.34 -12.55
CA GLU A 14 -1.49 15.60 -13.15
C GLU A 14 -0.33 15.42 -12.16
N TYR A 15 0.02 16.49 -11.43
CA TYR A 15 1.02 16.45 -10.38
C TYR A 15 0.66 15.44 -9.28
N GLN A 16 -0.58 15.48 -8.78
CA GLN A 16 -1.05 14.51 -7.78
C GLN A 16 -1.01 13.07 -8.29
N ALA A 17 -1.43 12.84 -9.54
CA ALA A 17 -1.39 11.50 -10.13
C ALA A 17 0.06 11.00 -10.30
N ALA A 18 0.99 11.88 -10.69
CA ALA A 18 2.41 11.55 -10.78
C ALA A 18 3.01 11.21 -9.41
N GLN A 19 2.70 12.00 -8.38
CA GLN A 19 3.12 11.70 -7.00
C GLN A 19 2.55 10.37 -6.52
N ALA A 20 1.25 10.12 -6.73
CA ALA A 20 0.62 8.85 -6.34
C ALA A 20 1.31 7.64 -7.00
N ARG A 21 1.59 7.71 -8.30
CA ARG A 21 2.34 6.66 -9.01
C ARG A 21 3.76 6.48 -8.46
N ALA A 22 4.47 7.58 -8.20
CA ALA A 22 5.83 7.52 -7.66
C ALA A 22 5.86 6.88 -6.26
N TRP A 23 4.90 7.22 -5.40
CA TRP A 23 4.76 6.60 -4.08
C TRP A 23 4.38 5.13 -4.17
N GLU A 24 3.41 4.78 -5.02
CA GLU A 24 2.99 3.39 -5.22
C GLU A 24 4.14 2.52 -5.73
N ALA A 25 4.99 3.04 -6.62
CA ALA A 25 6.15 2.34 -7.15
C ALA A 25 7.20 1.98 -6.09
N ARG A 26 7.19 2.64 -4.91
CA ARG A 26 8.07 2.28 -3.79
C ARG A 26 7.60 1.02 -3.06
N CYS A 27 6.36 0.59 -3.25
CA CYS A 27 5.89 -0.68 -2.69
C CYS A 27 6.62 -1.85 -3.34
N THR A 28 7.46 -2.55 -2.57
CA THR A 28 8.17 -3.76 -3.02
C THR A 28 7.27 -4.98 -3.15
N ARG A 29 5.97 -4.86 -2.82
CA ARG A 29 5.01 -5.97 -2.79
C ARG A 29 5.51 -7.15 -1.93
N CYS A 30 6.23 -6.85 -0.84
CA CYS A 30 6.83 -7.84 0.06
C CYS A 30 5.82 -8.58 0.94
N GLY A 31 4.58 -8.10 1.06
CA GLY A 31 3.53 -8.71 1.87
C GLY A 31 3.67 -8.50 3.39
N ALA A 32 4.77 -7.91 3.88
CA ALA A 32 5.04 -7.75 5.30
C ALA A 32 3.94 -6.95 6.03
N CYS A 33 3.53 -5.79 5.50
CA CYS A 33 2.42 -5.01 6.06
C CYS A 33 1.05 -5.68 5.94
N CYS A 34 0.96 -6.79 5.19
CA CYS A 34 -0.24 -7.62 5.06
C CYS A 34 -0.18 -8.89 5.92
N GLY A 35 0.81 -9.01 6.81
CA GLY A 35 0.91 -10.09 7.79
C GLY A 35 1.63 -11.36 7.31
N ILE A 36 2.26 -11.37 6.12
CA ILE A 36 2.95 -12.59 5.65
C ILE A 36 4.12 -12.99 6.55
N ALA A 37 4.84 -12.00 7.09
CA ALA A 37 5.99 -12.22 7.96
C ALA A 37 5.59 -12.75 9.35
N GLU A 38 4.33 -12.57 9.75
CA GLU A 38 3.75 -13.15 10.99
C GLU A 38 3.28 -14.60 10.79
N GLY A 39 3.24 -15.11 9.55
CA GLY A 39 2.68 -16.42 9.22
C GLY A 39 1.14 -16.48 9.17
N ASP A 40 0.46 -15.36 9.42
CA ASP A 40 -1.00 -15.25 9.41
C ASP A 40 -1.46 -14.01 8.61
N PRO A 41 -1.36 -14.06 7.27
CA PRO A 41 -1.64 -12.91 6.41
C PRO A 41 -3.13 -12.59 6.33
N CYS A 42 -3.42 -11.38 5.86
CA CYS A 42 -4.76 -10.94 5.46
C CYS A 42 -5.41 -11.93 4.46
N GLU A 43 -6.71 -12.20 4.64
CA GLU A 43 -7.49 -13.09 3.78
C GLU A 43 -7.50 -12.68 2.29
N HIS A 44 -7.24 -11.40 2.00
CA HIS A 44 -7.22 -10.85 0.66
C HIS A 44 -5.82 -10.80 0.03
N LEU A 45 -4.78 -11.28 0.74
CA LEU A 45 -3.43 -11.36 0.22
C LEU A 45 -3.30 -12.53 -0.76
N ALA A 46 -2.87 -12.25 -1.99
CA ALA A 46 -2.61 -13.24 -3.01
C ALA A 46 -1.14 -13.20 -3.42
N VAL A 47 -0.58 -14.37 -3.74
CA VAL A 47 0.75 -14.49 -4.33
C VAL A 47 0.63 -14.46 -5.86
N SER A 48 1.48 -13.68 -6.51
CA SER A 48 1.62 -13.66 -7.96
C SER A 48 2.56 -14.79 -8.42
N PRO A 49 2.51 -15.18 -9.71
CA PRO A 49 3.43 -16.19 -10.27
C PRO A 49 4.92 -15.84 -10.10
N GLU A 50 5.23 -14.56 -9.99
CA GLU A 50 6.59 -14.04 -9.79
C GLU A 50 7.02 -14.04 -8.31
N GLY A 51 6.20 -14.59 -7.41
CA GLY A 51 6.47 -14.63 -5.97
C GLY A 51 6.23 -13.32 -5.22
N LYS A 52 5.59 -12.32 -5.86
CA LYS A 52 5.22 -11.06 -5.21
C LYS A 52 3.82 -11.12 -4.61
N TYR A 53 3.51 -10.25 -3.66
CA TYR A 53 2.19 -10.23 -3.02
C TYR A 53 1.30 -9.09 -3.51
N ALA A 54 0.05 -9.39 -3.81
CA ALA A 54 -0.97 -8.44 -4.23
C ALA A 54 -2.20 -8.52 -3.32
N CYS A 55 -2.83 -7.38 -3.07
CA CYS A 55 -4.10 -7.32 -2.33
C CYS A 55 -5.26 -7.31 -3.33
N ARG A 56 -6.19 -8.26 -3.21
CA ARG A 56 -7.37 -8.36 -4.11
C ARG A 56 -8.34 -7.18 -3.98
N ILE A 57 -8.33 -6.51 -2.84
CA ILE A 57 -9.20 -5.37 -2.52
C ILE A 57 -8.42 -4.06 -2.43
N TYR A 58 -7.32 -3.91 -3.18
CA TYR A 58 -6.36 -2.81 -2.99
C TYR A 58 -7.02 -1.43 -2.88
N GLU A 59 -7.97 -1.10 -3.76
CA GLU A 59 -8.66 0.20 -3.76
C GLU A 59 -9.52 0.44 -2.51
N ASN A 60 -10.01 -0.62 -1.87
CA ASN A 60 -10.92 -0.56 -0.71
C ASN A 60 -10.32 -1.26 0.53
N ARG A 61 -8.98 -1.26 0.63
CA ARG A 61 -8.24 -2.09 1.60
C ARG A 61 -8.22 -1.55 3.02
N PHE A 62 -8.60 -0.30 3.26
CA PHE A 62 -8.46 0.32 4.57
C PHE A 62 -9.69 0.06 5.43
N GLY A 63 -9.48 -0.33 6.68
CA GLY A 63 -10.56 -0.70 7.60
C GLY A 63 -10.29 -2.02 8.32
N LEU A 64 -11.35 -2.61 8.85
CA LEU A 64 -11.28 -3.89 9.56
C LEU A 64 -11.31 -5.06 8.57
N HIS A 65 -10.35 -5.98 8.73
CA HIS A 65 -10.23 -7.19 7.93
C HIS A 65 -9.87 -8.37 8.83
N LYS A 66 -9.90 -9.58 8.26
CA LYS A 66 -9.47 -10.80 8.94
C LYS A 66 -8.23 -11.39 8.30
N THR A 67 -7.45 -12.08 9.11
CA THR A 67 -6.39 -12.97 8.64
C THR A 67 -6.96 -14.34 8.27
N LEU A 68 -6.13 -15.22 7.70
CA LEU A 68 -6.52 -16.59 7.38
C LEU A 68 -6.93 -17.41 8.62
N SER A 69 -6.33 -17.14 9.79
CA SER A 69 -6.73 -17.76 11.06
C SER A 69 -8.04 -17.20 11.64
N GLY A 70 -8.55 -16.10 11.09
CA GLY A 70 -9.74 -15.40 11.58
C GLY A 70 -9.47 -14.27 12.58
N ARG A 71 -8.20 -13.96 12.88
CA ARG A 71 -7.82 -12.80 13.71
C ARG A 71 -8.26 -11.51 13.02
N VAL A 72 -8.97 -10.65 13.76
CA VAL A 72 -9.39 -9.33 13.26
C VAL A 72 -8.26 -8.33 13.45
N PHE A 73 -7.95 -7.55 12.41
CA PHE A 73 -6.98 -6.47 12.47
C PHE A 73 -7.47 -5.27 11.63
N ARG A 74 -6.81 -4.12 11.79
CA ARG A 74 -7.10 -2.92 10.99
C ARG A 74 -6.00 -2.73 9.94
N CYS A 75 -6.36 -2.77 8.67
CA CYS A 75 -5.48 -2.31 7.59
C CYS A 75 -5.54 -0.79 7.53
N VAL A 76 -4.35 -0.17 7.53
CA VAL A 76 -4.18 1.29 7.62
C VAL A 76 -3.30 1.81 6.47
N PRO A 77 -3.43 3.09 6.11
CA PRO A 77 -2.48 3.76 5.25
C PRO A 77 -1.03 3.58 5.75
N ILE A 78 -0.11 3.20 4.86
CA ILE A 78 1.27 2.90 5.27
C ILE A 78 1.96 4.09 5.96
N ARG A 79 1.61 5.32 5.57
CA ARG A 79 2.11 6.57 6.17
C ARG A 79 1.82 6.66 7.67
N ASP A 80 0.73 6.04 8.13
CA ASP A 80 0.28 6.10 9.52
C ASP A 80 1.16 5.23 10.43
N ILE A 81 1.81 4.22 9.87
CA ILE A 81 2.65 3.28 10.62
C ILE A 81 4.13 3.35 10.24
N LEU A 82 4.51 4.18 9.27
CA LEU A 82 5.87 4.20 8.69
C LEU A 82 6.99 4.40 9.72
N HIS A 83 6.69 5.06 10.84
CA HIS A 83 7.60 5.33 11.95
C HIS A 83 7.66 4.22 13.02
N GLN A 84 6.77 3.23 12.95
CA GLN A 84 6.66 2.11 13.88
C GLN A 84 7.41 0.90 13.34
N SER A 85 7.81 -0.06 14.17
CA SER A 85 8.35 -1.35 13.71
C SER A 85 7.26 -2.42 13.63
N TRP A 86 7.34 -3.28 12.61
CA TRP A 86 6.46 -4.45 12.44
C TRP A 86 7.22 -5.61 11.79
N PRO A 87 6.75 -6.86 11.91
CA PRO A 87 7.43 -8.01 11.32
C PRO A 87 7.65 -7.86 9.80
N GLY A 88 8.91 -7.96 9.34
CA GLY A 88 9.29 -7.84 7.94
C GLY A 88 9.36 -6.40 7.41
N ASP A 89 9.36 -5.40 8.28
CA ASP A 89 9.45 -3.98 7.91
C ASP A 89 10.77 -3.59 7.23
N GLU A 90 11.84 -4.36 7.43
CA GLU A 90 13.13 -4.22 6.76
C GLU A 90 13.04 -4.44 5.23
N CYS A 91 12.03 -5.21 4.79
CA CYS A 91 11.75 -5.43 3.38
C CYS A 91 10.89 -4.31 2.76
N CYS A 92 10.35 -3.38 3.58
CA CYS A 92 9.43 -2.35 3.13
C CYS A 92 10.16 -1.26 2.34
N GLY A 93 9.83 -1.12 1.05
CA GLY A 93 10.43 -0.08 0.19
C GLY A 93 10.11 1.36 0.62
N TYR A 94 9.08 1.58 1.44
CA TYR A 94 8.77 2.89 2.01
C TYR A 94 9.73 3.31 3.13
N LYS A 95 10.35 2.35 3.83
CA LYS A 95 11.32 2.60 4.92
C LYS A 95 12.76 2.68 4.44
N LYS A 96 13.05 2.05 3.31
CA LYS A 96 14.38 2.16 2.69
C LYS A 96 14.61 3.62 2.33
N LYS A 97 15.66 4.22 2.91
CA LYS A 97 16.15 5.52 2.45
C LYS A 97 16.44 5.35 0.97
N SER A 98 15.80 6.16 0.11
CA SER A 98 16.32 6.31 -1.25
C SER A 98 17.78 6.75 -1.10
N PRO A 99 18.73 6.16 -1.84
CA PRO A 99 20.03 6.82 -1.98
C PRO A 99 19.73 8.21 -2.54
N LEU A 100 20.06 9.24 -1.73
CA LEU A 100 20.11 10.63 -2.20
C LEU A 100 21.24 10.75 -3.22
#